data_AF-A0A7Y4IIL3-F1
#
_entry.id   AF-A0A7Y4IIL3-F1
#
_cell.length_a   1.000
_cell.length_b   1.000
_cell.length_c   1.000
_cell.angle_alpha   90.00
_cell.angle_beta   90.00
_cell.angle_gamma   90.00
#
_symmetry.space_group_name_H-M   'P 1'
#
loop_
_entity.id
_entity.type
_entity.pdbx_description
1 polymer ?
#
loop_
_entity_poly.entity_id
_entity_poly.type
_entity_poly.pdbx_seq_one_letter_code
_entity_poly.pdbx_strand_id
1 'polypeptide(L)'
;MRLRHWSLLLVPTCAAWLGCAGGEPGSASDFGDGQSPVSSDRPSGDGTDGAGTDEPRSDISEPGDSDDVVLVTRTTRFHTAVGVAERQEDLSANPPEIYVPSGNTFSVVSGSASPEGWRFSGIPSGAYYLRTGNSFVVTSARAVDIGSNRLGRPDTVFSDWYGSPAQVNLVNLAPWVPYGGVTQPGSSLQVASAQVDLYGGVNVFDEVLEGQTHLLSNNAEMWVSSGYALPVFEADRGDRLYVSQHGQMDAGTLPDGTPLAYSALVRSVEMGAFDFVPDGITPMPLTGVMRPVPMTEFPIEWRLPDFTRYVHAVHPLATANYPSFFVMPAAHGLSDGWVGYSGEALSLMFPRGTSFNFTRRLSYGNPFPSSWEMVGGAQYSFRVQAEVPGGSGLWAYLSGSMYTYERLESLVAGPILPRVSPPRELTIDGLPASDSREVGSASPVIAWLPPSVGSPAAYRIAIYRFREDFRTSVLHGSVTVPGSLTQVRLPPGTLAPGGIYYLRVSAVEAPYYEMERFPFSTMDRLPQARADTLSSFFTTP
;
A
#
# COMPACT_ATOMS: atom_id res chain seq x y z
N MET A 1 26.87 -5.80 -32.22
CA MET A 1 26.93 -6.05 -30.77
C MET A 1 26.11 -4.95 -30.09
N ARG A 2 24.83 -5.22 -29.78
CA ARG A 2 23.90 -4.24 -29.21
C ARG A 2 23.77 -4.49 -27.70
N LEU A 3 24.15 -3.48 -26.91
CA LEU A 3 23.94 -3.43 -25.47
C LEU A 3 22.43 -3.41 -25.19
N ARG A 4 21.92 -4.48 -24.57
CA ARG A 4 20.57 -4.54 -23.98
C ARG A 4 20.45 -3.37 -22.99
N HIS A 5 19.63 -2.38 -23.31
CA HIS A 5 19.19 -1.36 -22.35
C HIS A 5 18.35 -2.08 -21.29
N TRP A 6 18.99 -2.43 -20.18
CA TRP A 6 18.27 -2.68 -18.95
C TRP A 6 17.81 -1.31 -18.45
N SER A 7 16.60 -0.93 -18.85
CA SER A 7 15.85 0.10 -18.14
C SER A 7 15.80 -0.36 -16.69
N LEU A 8 16.54 0.33 -15.82
CA LEU A 8 16.46 0.15 -14.38
C LEU A 8 14.98 0.30 -14.03
N LEU A 9 14.35 -0.82 -13.68
CA LEU A 9 13.10 -0.86 -12.95
C LEU A 9 13.31 0.06 -11.75
N LEU A 10 12.81 1.29 -11.86
CA LEU A 10 12.42 2.07 -10.71
C LEU A 10 11.37 1.21 -10.05
N VAL A 11 11.80 0.41 -9.07
CA VAL A 11 10.88 -0.25 -8.14
C VAL A 11 10.01 0.88 -7.63
N PRO A 12 8.69 0.90 -7.93
CA PRO A 12 7.83 1.83 -7.25
C PRO A 12 7.90 1.42 -5.78
N THR A 13 8.55 2.25 -4.96
CA THR A 13 8.53 2.11 -3.50
C THR A 13 7.09 2.14 -2.94
N CYS A 14 6.09 2.42 -3.79
CA CYS A 14 4.67 2.33 -3.51
C CYS A 14 4.12 0.88 -3.42
N ALA A 15 4.70 -0.12 -4.09
CA ALA A 15 4.07 -1.45 -4.20
C ALA A 15 4.44 -2.46 -3.08
N ALA A 16 5.31 -2.11 -2.13
CA ALA A 16 5.70 -3.03 -1.04
C ALA A 16 4.73 -3.07 0.15
N TRP A 17 3.57 -2.40 0.04
CA TRP A 17 2.74 -2.05 1.20
C TRP A 17 1.38 -2.76 1.28
N LEU A 18 0.87 -3.26 0.16
CA LEU A 18 -0.34 -4.07 0.16
C LEU A 18 0.03 -5.47 0.65
N GLY A 19 -0.44 -5.80 1.86
CA GLY A 19 -0.41 -7.16 2.37
C GLY A 19 -1.33 -8.03 1.52
N CYS A 20 -0.81 -8.55 0.41
CA CYS A 20 -1.49 -9.56 -0.38
C CYS A 20 -1.49 -10.86 0.43
N ALA A 21 -2.61 -11.12 1.11
CA ALA A 21 -2.95 -12.46 1.58
C ALA A 21 -3.20 -13.31 0.32
N GLY A 22 -2.17 -14.00 -0.16
CA GLY A 22 -2.30 -14.95 -1.25
C GLY A 22 -3.12 -16.17 -0.79
N GLY A 23 -4.32 -16.31 -1.32
CA GLY A 23 -5.00 -17.60 -1.39
C GLY A 23 -4.67 -18.22 -2.75
N GLU A 24 -4.21 -19.47 -2.75
CA GLU A 24 -4.01 -20.27 -3.97
C GLU A 24 -5.37 -20.57 -4.64
N PRO A 25 -5.46 -20.63 -5.98
CA PRO A 25 -6.70 -20.97 -6.66
C PRO A 25 -6.95 -22.49 -6.64
N GLY A 26 -8.01 -22.89 -5.95
CA GLY A 26 -8.58 -24.23 -6.01
C GLY A 26 -9.42 -24.43 -7.28
N SER A 27 -9.17 -25.55 -7.96
CA SER A 27 -9.81 -26.00 -9.21
C SER A 27 -11.34 -26.19 -9.12
N ALA A 28 -12.02 -25.80 -10.20
CA ALA A 28 -13.46 -25.84 -10.42
C ALA A 28 -14.10 -27.25 -10.41
N SER A 29 -15.38 -27.31 -10.04
CA SER A 29 -16.33 -28.32 -10.53
C SER A 29 -17.77 -27.78 -10.59
N ASP A 30 -18.32 -27.82 -11.80
CA ASP A 30 -19.73 -27.91 -12.24
C ASP A 30 -20.85 -27.17 -11.48
N PHE A 31 -21.42 -26.17 -12.15
CA PHE A 31 -22.79 -25.72 -11.95
C PHE A 31 -23.72 -26.35 -13.00
N GLY A 32 -24.75 -27.05 -12.50
CA GLY A 32 -25.89 -27.51 -13.26
C GLY A 32 -27.02 -26.48 -13.25
N ASP A 33 -27.66 -26.36 -14.42
CA ASP A 33 -28.74 -25.49 -14.84
C ASP A 33 -29.93 -25.29 -13.86
N GLY A 34 -30.56 -24.11 -13.97
CA GLY A 34 -31.86 -23.86 -13.36
C GLY A 34 -32.43 -22.46 -13.58
N GLN A 35 -32.82 -22.15 -14.82
CA GLN A 35 -33.70 -21.02 -15.19
C GLN A 35 -34.93 -20.95 -14.25
N SER A 36 -35.50 -19.79 -13.90
CA SER A 36 -36.45 -18.98 -14.71
C SER A 36 -37.27 -18.05 -13.76
N PRO A 37 -38.23 -17.19 -14.21
CA PRO A 37 -38.11 -15.72 -14.17
C PRO A 37 -39.28 -14.99 -13.45
N VAL A 38 -39.43 -13.67 -13.69
CA VAL A 38 -40.66 -12.83 -13.54
C VAL A 38 -40.90 -12.27 -12.12
N SER A 39 -41.39 -11.06 -11.85
CA SER A 39 -41.60 -9.78 -12.55
C SER A 39 -42.13 -8.78 -11.50
N SER A 40 -41.98 -7.49 -11.81
CA SER A 40 -42.77 -6.32 -11.39
C SER A 40 -43.87 -6.47 -10.32
N ASP A 41 -43.89 -5.55 -9.35
CA ASP A 41 -44.88 -4.47 -9.38
C ASP A 41 -44.65 -3.42 -8.28
N ARG A 42 -44.64 -2.15 -8.73
CA ARG A 42 -44.80 -0.95 -7.93
C ARG A 42 -46.28 -0.57 -7.94
N PRO A 43 -46.77 0.08 -6.88
CA PRO A 43 -47.55 1.28 -7.13
C PRO A 43 -47.11 2.46 -6.26
N SER A 44 -47.17 3.63 -6.90
CA SER A 44 -47.11 4.96 -6.29
C SER A 44 -48.33 5.23 -5.42
N GLY A 45 -48.12 5.93 -4.30
CA GLY A 45 -49.17 6.51 -3.47
C GLY A 45 -48.69 7.85 -2.89
N ASP A 46 -49.51 8.87 -3.12
CA ASP A 46 -49.29 10.30 -2.93
C ASP A 46 -49.83 10.80 -1.58
N GLY A 47 -49.28 11.89 -1.05
CA GLY A 47 -50.04 12.88 -0.26
C GLY A 47 -50.10 12.82 1.27
N THR A 48 -49.32 13.74 1.89
CA THR A 48 -49.70 14.71 2.96
C THR A 48 -49.92 14.34 4.44
N ASP A 49 -49.10 15.02 5.26
CA ASP A 49 -49.33 15.73 6.54
C ASP A 49 -49.78 14.99 7.81
N GLY A 50 -48.97 15.10 8.87
CA GLY A 50 -49.44 14.90 10.25
C GLY A 50 -48.36 14.69 11.32
N ALA A 51 -48.05 15.77 12.03
CA ALA A 51 -47.62 15.86 13.43
C ALA A 51 -47.14 14.60 14.19
N GLY A 52 -45.87 14.65 14.61
CA GLY A 52 -45.44 14.45 16.00
C GLY A 52 -45.78 13.12 16.69
N THR A 53 -44.81 12.21 16.68
CA THR A 53 -44.49 11.37 17.85
C THR A 53 -42.98 11.10 17.82
N ASP A 54 -42.29 11.56 18.87
CA ASP A 54 -40.98 11.07 19.25
C ASP A 54 -41.10 9.56 19.48
N GLU A 55 -40.74 8.77 18.47
CA GLU A 55 -40.45 7.35 18.68
C GLU A 55 -39.05 7.25 19.30
N PRO A 56 -38.90 6.51 20.42
CA PRO A 56 -37.59 6.26 20.96
C PRO A 56 -36.82 5.47 19.89
N ARG A 57 -35.65 6.00 19.49
CA ARG A 57 -34.62 5.18 18.86
C ARG A 57 -34.53 3.91 19.67
N SER A 58 -34.88 2.78 19.06
CA SER A 58 -34.57 1.48 19.60
C SER A 58 -33.06 1.44 19.77
N ASP A 59 -32.62 1.65 21.01
CA ASP A 59 -31.34 1.20 21.50
C ASP A 59 -31.18 -0.23 20.99
N ILE A 60 -30.20 -0.41 20.11
CA ILE A 60 -29.62 -1.72 19.88
C ILE A 60 -28.95 -2.06 21.21
N SER A 61 -29.71 -2.66 22.11
CA SER A 61 -29.15 -3.38 23.23
C SER A 61 -28.27 -4.47 22.64
N GLU A 62 -26.95 -4.27 22.72
CA GLU A 62 -25.95 -5.29 22.47
C GLU A 62 -26.41 -6.57 23.20
N PRO A 63 -26.60 -7.70 22.50
CA PRO A 63 -26.84 -8.96 23.17
C PRO A 63 -25.62 -9.18 24.07
N GLY A 64 -25.87 -9.48 25.35
CA GLY A 64 -24.82 -9.71 26.34
C GLY A 64 -23.93 -10.87 25.93
N ASP A 65 -22.94 -10.59 25.10
CA ASP A 65 -21.81 -11.45 24.85
C ASP A 65 -20.96 -11.42 26.12
N SER A 66 -20.73 -12.60 26.67
CA SER A 66 -19.87 -12.75 27.83
C SER A 66 -18.48 -12.21 27.51
N ASP A 67 -17.84 -11.56 28.49
CA ASP A 67 -16.52 -10.92 28.35
C ASP A 67 -15.39 -11.87 27.87
N ASP A 68 -15.67 -13.17 27.77
CA ASP A 68 -14.79 -14.24 27.31
C ASP A 68 -15.00 -14.65 25.83
N VAL A 69 -15.90 -13.98 25.11
CA VAL A 69 -16.17 -14.22 23.70
C VAL A 69 -15.45 -13.19 22.82
N VAL A 70 -14.86 -13.66 21.73
CA VAL A 70 -14.31 -12.82 20.66
C VAL A 70 -14.98 -13.18 19.34
N LEU A 71 -15.46 -12.17 18.63
CA LEU A 71 -15.98 -12.26 17.26
C LEU A 71 -14.97 -11.65 16.28
N VAL A 72 -14.65 -12.41 15.24
CA VAL A 72 -13.78 -11.96 14.14
C VAL A 72 -14.56 -11.98 12.83
N THR A 73 -14.70 -10.83 12.19
CA THR A 73 -15.34 -10.69 10.89
C THR A 73 -14.31 -10.32 9.82
N ARG A 74 -14.68 -10.44 8.55
CA ARG A 74 -13.89 -9.92 7.44
C ARG A 74 -14.82 -9.28 6.44
N THR A 75 -15.00 -7.98 6.54
CA THR A 75 -15.84 -7.21 5.62
C THR A 75 -14.97 -6.45 4.64
N THR A 76 -15.02 -6.84 3.36
CA THR A 76 -14.39 -6.07 2.29
C THR A 76 -15.34 -4.96 1.84
N ARG A 77 -14.86 -3.72 1.83
CA ARG A 77 -15.64 -2.55 1.38
C ARG A 77 -15.08 -2.06 0.05
N PHE A 78 -15.91 -2.11 -0.98
CA PHE A 78 -15.57 -1.78 -2.36
C PHE A 78 -16.04 -0.37 -2.70
N HIS A 79 -15.10 0.54 -2.91
CA HIS A 79 -15.33 1.93 -3.26
C HIS A 79 -15.49 2.03 -4.78
N THR A 80 -16.72 2.33 -5.22
CA THR A 80 -17.10 2.40 -6.63
C THR A 80 -17.59 3.79 -7.00
N ALA A 81 -17.82 4.01 -8.29
CA ALA A 81 -18.38 5.26 -8.79
C ALA A 81 -19.80 5.57 -8.28
N VAL A 82 -20.53 4.58 -7.76
CA VAL A 82 -21.92 4.71 -7.30
C VAL A 82 -22.07 4.57 -5.78
N GLY A 83 -20.97 4.41 -5.04
CA GLY A 83 -20.95 4.27 -3.59
C GLY A 83 -20.09 3.11 -3.10
N VAL A 84 -20.24 2.77 -1.82
CA VAL A 84 -19.53 1.67 -1.16
C VAL A 84 -20.39 0.42 -1.14
N ALA A 85 -19.90 -0.66 -1.73
CA ALA A 85 -20.51 -1.98 -1.64
C ALA A 85 -19.76 -2.82 -0.59
N GLU A 86 -20.47 -3.47 0.32
CA GLU A 86 -19.86 -4.33 1.33
C GLU A 86 -20.04 -5.80 0.97
N ARG A 87 -19.00 -6.60 1.21
CA ARG A 87 -19.04 -8.06 1.09
C ARG A 87 -18.43 -8.70 2.32
N GLN A 88 -19.21 -9.54 2.99
CA GLN A 88 -18.68 -10.43 4.01
C GLN A 88 -17.89 -11.55 3.32
N GLU A 89 -16.62 -11.69 3.70
CA GLU A 89 -15.75 -12.73 3.15
C GLU A 89 -15.84 -14.01 4.00
N ASP A 90 -15.74 -15.16 3.33
CA ASP A 90 -15.62 -16.43 4.00
C ASP A 90 -14.21 -16.60 4.58
N LEU A 91 -14.15 -16.97 5.87
CA LEU A 91 -12.92 -17.24 6.59
C LEU A 91 -12.55 -18.73 6.62
N SER A 92 -13.41 -19.62 6.11
CA SER A 92 -13.24 -21.08 6.23
C SER A 92 -11.95 -21.61 5.57
N ALA A 93 -11.50 -21.00 4.48
CA ALA A 93 -10.28 -21.39 3.79
C ALA A 93 -9.00 -21.06 4.57
N ASN A 94 -9.04 -20.01 5.40
CA ASN A 94 -7.92 -19.55 6.22
C ASN A 94 -8.46 -19.04 7.57
N PRO A 95 -8.92 -19.95 8.44
CA PRO A 95 -9.61 -19.56 9.66
C PRO A 95 -8.66 -18.82 10.59
N PRO A 96 -9.11 -17.74 11.25
CA PRO A 96 -8.29 -17.05 12.24
C PRO A 96 -8.04 -17.95 13.45
N GLU A 97 -6.94 -17.68 14.14
CA GLU A 97 -6.58 -18.35 15.40
C GLU A 97 -6.31 -17.30 16.48
N ILE A 98 -6.63 -17.61 17.74
CA ILE A 98 -6.26 -16.77 18.87
C ILE A 98 -5.14 -17.44 19.65
N TYR A 99 -4.06 -16.70 19.91
CA TYR A 99 -2.95 -17.11 20.75
C TYR A 99 -3.03 -16.31 22.05
N VAL A 100 -3.28 -17.01 23.15
CA VAL A 100 -3.33 -16.42 24.50
C VAL A 100 -1.97 -16.61 25.15
N PRO A 101 -1.28 -15.53 25.54
CA PRO A 101 0.03 -15.64 26.19
C PRO A 101 -0.10 -16.25 27.59
N SER A 102 0.79 -17.20 27.93
CA SER A 102 0.91 -17.82 29.25
C SER A 102 2.37 -17.86 29.67
N GLY A 103 2.83 -16.78 30.31
CA GLY A 103 4.24 -16.57 30.61
C GLY A 103 5.10 -16.52 29.34
N ASN A 104 5.89 -17.57 29.11
CA ASN A 104 6.78 -17.68 27.95
C ASN A 104 6.21 -18.53 26.80
N THR A 105 5.00 -19.06 26.94
CA THR A 105 4.34 -19.89 25.93
C THR A 105 3.02 -19.27 25.49
N PHE A 106 2.37 -19.90 24.52
CA PHE A 106 1.05 -19.51 24.04
C PHE A 106 0.13 -20.73 24.04
N SER A 107 -1.11 -20.55 24.48
CA SER A 107 -2.19 -21.51 24.20
C SER A 107 -2.95 -21.04 22.97
N VAL A 108 -3.14 -21.94 22.00
CA VAL A 108 -3.91 -21.66 20.78
C VAL A 108 -5.37 -22.02 21.04
N VAL A 109 -6.26 -21.09 20.71
CA VAL A 109 -7.71 -21.27 20.74
C VAL A 109 -8.21 -21.19 19.30
N SER A 110 -8.83 -22.28 18.85
CA SER A 110 -9.51 -22.33 17.56
C SER A 110 -10.95 -21.84 17.72
N GLY A 111 -11.38 -20.98 16.82
CA GLY A 111 -12.78 -20.54 16.76
C GLY A 111 -13.63 -21.46 15.90
N SER A 112 -14.93 -21.18 15.87
CA SER A 112 -15.90 -21.84 15.00
C SER A 112 -16.63 -20.81 14.14
N ALA A 113 -16.95 -21.20 12.90
CA ALA A 113 -17.83 -20.41 12.04
C ALA A 113 -19.19 -20.17 12.70
N SER A 114 -19.73 -18.96 12.55
CA SER A 114 -21.06 -18.55 12.96
C SER A 114 -21.67 -17.63 11.89
N PRO A 115 -22.99 -17.37 11.91
CA PRO A 115 -23.62 -16.45 10.95
C PRO A 115 -23.05 -15.02 10.97
N GLU A 116 -22.49 -14.59 12.10
CA GLU A 116 -21.93 -13.24 12.29
C GLU A 116 -20.45 -13.15 11.94
N GLY A 117 -19.75 -14.29 11.83
CA GLY A 117 -18.29 -14.35 11.65
C GLY A 117 -17.67 -15.54 12.37
N TRP A 118 -16.37 -15.46 12.65
CA TRP A 118 -15.65 -16.49 13.39
C TRP A 118 -15.69 -16.22 14.90
N ARG A 119 -16.30 -17.12 15.67
CA ARG A 119 -16.51 -16.96 17.11
C ARG A 119 -15.52 -17.78 17.91
N PHE A 120 -14.92 -17.18 18.93
CA PHE A 120 -14.04 -17.81 19.91
C PHE A 120 -14.64 -17.64 21.29
N SER A 121 -14.56 -18.67 22.13
CA SER A 121 -15.04 -18.67 23.51
C SER A 121 -13.93 -19.04 24.50
N GLY A 122 -14.11 -18.68 25.78
CA GLY A 122 -13.12 -18.94 26.82
C GLY A 122 -11.84 -18.12 26.67
N ILE A 123 -11.89 -16.98 25.96
CA ILE A 123 -10.76 -16.06 25.83
C ILE A 123 -10.65 -15.23 27.10
N PRO A 124 -9.55 -15.31 27.87
CA PRO A 124 -9.40 -14.53 29.10
C PRO A 124 -9.51 -13.03 28.85
N SER A 125 -9.85 -12.27 29.90
CA SER A 125 -9.75 -10.81 29.86
C SER A 125 -8.30 -10.36 29.61
N GLY A 126 -8.15 -9.30 28.82
CA GLY A 126 -6.84 -8.75 28.45
C GLY A 126 -6.45 -9.01 26.99
N ALA A 127 -5.19 -8.69 26.67
CA ALA A 127 -4.68 -8.75 25.31
C ALA A 127 -4.40 -10.20 24.87
N TYR A 128 -4.72 -10.50 23.62
CA TYR A 128 -4.42 -11.74 22.94
C TYR A 128 -3.84 -11.43 21.56
N TYR A 129 -3.31 -12.46 20.89
CA TYR A 129 -2.76 -12.35 19.54
C TYR A 129 -3.76 -12.99 18.58
N LEU A 130 -4.39 -12.19 17.72
CA LEU A 130 -5.21 -12.67 16.61
C LEU A 130 -4.32 -12.96 15.39
N ARG A 131 -4.28 -14.20 14.94
CA ARG A 131 -3.56 -14.61 13.73
C ARG A 131 -4.48 -14.57 12.51
N THR A 132 -4.02 -13.93 11.43
CA THR A 132 -4.66 -13.92 10.11
C THR A 132 -3.58 -14.20 9.05
N GLY A 133 -3.59 -15.42 8.48
CA GLY A 133 -2.49 -15.89 7.63
C GLY A 133 -1.13 -15.82 8.35
N ASN A 134 -0.22 -14.99 7.83
CA ASN A 134 1.11 -14.75 8.41
C ASN A 134 1.20 -13.46 9.25
N SER A 135 0.08 -12.81 9.53
CA SER A 135 0.04 -11.60 10.35
C SER A 135 -0.58 -11.87 11.71
N PHE A 136 -0.10 -11.17 12.72
CA PHE A 136 -0.67 -11.15 14.06
C PHE A 136 -1.09 -9.74 14.45
N VAL A 137 -2.19 -9.64 15.17
CA VAL A 137 -2.68 -8.40 15.77
C VAL A 137 -2.78 -8.62 17.26
N VAL A 138 -2.10 -7.79 18.06
CA VAL A 138 -2.25 -7.80 19.52
C VAL A 138 -3.36 -6.82 19.88
N THR A 139 -4.43 -7.33 20.45
CA THR A 139 -5.63 -6.54 20.78
C THR A 139 -6.33 -7.12 22.00
N SER A 140 -7.12 -6.29 22.69
CA SER A 140 -8.09 -6.73 23.71
C SER A 140 -9.54 -6.55 23.25
N ALA A 141 -9.77 -6.08 22.02
CA ALA A 141 -11.12 -5.92 21.48
C ALA A 141 -11.85 -7.27 21.43
N ARG A 142 -13.17 -7.26 21.62
CA ARG A 142 -14.00 -8.47 21.52
C ARG A 142 -14.71 -8.61 20.19
N ALA A 143 -14.71 -7.56 19.37
CA ALA A 143 -15.14 -7.59 17.99
C ALA A 143 -14.01 -7.01 17.13
N VAL A 144 -13.50 -7.79 16.18
CA VAL A 144 -12.41 -7.39 15.28
C VAL A 144 -12.81 -7.68 13.84
N ASP A 145 -12.85 -6.65 13.00
CA ASP A 145 -13.02 -6.77 11.56
C ASP A 145 -11.65 -6.74 10.89
N ILE A 146 -11.22 -7.90 10.39
CA ILE A 146 -9.96 -8.07 9.65
C ILE A 146 -10.13 -7.83 8.14
N GLY A 147 -11.22 -7.17 7.76
CA GLY A 147 -11.52 -6.69 6.42
C GLY A 147 -10.58 -5.57 5.96
N SER A 148 -10.83 -5.12 4.74
CA SER A 148 -10.05 -4.08 4.06
C SER A 148 -10.93 -3.26 3.14
N ASN A 149 -10.56 -2.01 2.88
CA ASN A 149 -11.17 -1.24 1.81
C ASN A 149 -10.46 -1.56 0.49
N ARG A 150 -11.23 -1.58 -0.60
CA ARG A 150 -10.75 -1.83 -1.96
C ARG A 150 -11.34 -0.81 -2.91
N LEU A 151 -10.57 -0.45 -3.93
CA LEU A 151 -11.07 0.32 -5.04
C LEU A 151 -11.76 -0.63 -6.05
N GLY A 152 -12.71 -0.13 -6.82
CA GLY A 152 -13.34 -0.90 -7.90
C GLY A 152 -14.49 -1.81 -7.47
N ARG A 153 -15.04 -2.54 -8.45
CA ARG A 153 -16.25 -3.35 -8.29
C ARG A 153 -15.99 -4.62 -7.46
N PRO A 154 -16.97 -5.08 -6.65
CA PRO A 154 -16.83 -6.32 -5.87
C PRO A 154 -16.72 -7.59 -6.72
N ASP A 155 -17.25 -7.57 -7.94
CA ASP A 155 -17.30 -8.70 -8.87
C ASP A 155 -16.16 -8.69 -9.91
N THR A 156 -15.15 -7.82 -9.76
CA THR A 156 -13.97 -7.81 -10.65
C THR A 156 -13.25 -9.16 -10.59
N VAL A 157 -13.04 -9.75 -11.77
CA VAL A 157 -12.25 -10.96 -11.94
C VAL A 157 -10.81 -10.57 -12.28
N PHE A 158 -9.85 -11.12 -11.54
CA PHE A 158 -8.43 -10.95 -11.81
C PHE A 158 -7.86 -12.21 -12.48
N SER A 159 -7.00 -11.99 -13.47
CA SER A 159 -6.25 -13.05 -14.16
C SER A 159 -5.05 -13.53 -13.34
N ASP A 160 -4.24 -14.46 -13.88
CA ASP A 160 -2.96 -14.87 -13.27
C ASP A 160 -1.76 -14.03 -13.74
N TRP A 161 -1.99 -13.02 -14.58
CA TRP A 161 -0.93 -12.25 -15.25
C TRP A 161 -0.72 -10.87 -14.61
N TYR A 162 0.51 -10.50 -14.30
CA TYR A 162 0.87 -9.17 -13.76
C TYR A 162 1.31 -8.17 -14.85
N GLY A 163 1.23 -8.59 -16.11
CA GLY A 163 1.56 -7.78 -17.27
C GLY A 163 0.99 -8.40 -18.53
N SER A 164 0.89 -7.60 -19.57
CA SER A 164 0.36 -8.00 -20.87
C SER A 164 1.06 -7.20 -21.97
N PRO A 165 1.29 -7.78 -23.16
CA PRO A 165 1.66 -6.97 -24.32
C PRO A 165 0.70 -5.79 -24.50
N ALA A 166 1.19 -4.68 -25.04
CA ALA A 166 0.38 -3.50 -25.29
C ALA A 166 0.49 -3.08 -26.76
N GLN A 167 -0.65 -2.74 -27.35
CA GLN A 167 -0.71 -2.05 -28.64
C GLN A 167 -0.93 -0.57 -28.39
N VAL A 168 0.12 0.23 -28.57
CA VAL A 168 0.10 1.67 -28.33
C VAL A 168 -0.18 2.42 -29.63
N ASN A 169 -1.30 3.14 -29.66
CA ASN A 169 -1.69 4.04 -30.74
C ASN A 169 -2.17 5.37 -30.15
N LEU A 170 -1.22 6.16 -29.66
CA LEU A 170 -1.48 7.43 -29.00
C LEU A 170 -0.98 8.58 -29.86
N VAL A 171 -1.80 9.60 -30.05
CA VAL A 171 -1.43 10.82 -30.79
C VAL A 171 -1.64 12.07 -29.95
N ASN A 172 -1.04 13.19 -30.34
CA ASN A 172 -1.10 14.47 -29.64
C ASN A 172 -0.49 14.41 -28.22
N LEU A 173 0.57 13.63 -28.06
CA LEU A 173 1.43 13.67 -26.88
C LEU A 173 2.09 15.06 -26.77
N ALA A 174 2.42 15.47 -25.55
CA ALA A 174 3.43 16.48 -25.32
C ALA A 174 4.78 15.99 -25.91
N PRO A 175 5.66 16.89 -26.37
CA PRO A 175 6.97 16.53 -26.91
C PRO A 175 7.70 15.55 -25.99
N TRP A 176 8.09 14.39 -26.53
CA TRP A 176 8.76 13.36 -25.74
C TRP A 176 10.14 13.81 -25.28
N VAL A 177 10.45 13.60 -24.00
CA VAL A 177 11.77 13.88 -23.42
C VAL A 177 12.40 12.55 -23.01
N PRO A 178 13.57 12.18 -23.54
CA PRO A 178 14.27 10.96 -23.11
C PRO A 178 14.60 10.98 -21.61
N TYR A 179 14.60 9.81 -20.99
CA TYR A 179 15.05 9.66 -19.61
C TYR A 179 16.55 9.98 -19.49
N GLY A 180 16.90 10.98 -18.67
CA GLY A 180 18.29 11.38 -18.41
C GLY A 180 18.82 10.86 -17.06
N GLY A 181 17.94 10.55 -16.11
CA GLY A 181 18.33 10.08 -14.78
C GLY A 181 17.31 10.46 -13.70
N VAL A 182 17.70 10.26 -12.44
CA VAL A 182 16.84 10.57 -11.28
C VAL A 182 16.40 12.03 -11.25
N THR A 183 17.29 12.95 -11.63
CA THR A 183 16.99 14.40 -11.67
C THR A 183 16.42 14.86 -13.00
N GLN A 184 16.26 13.96 -13.97
CA GLN A 184 15.76 14.22 -15.32
C GLN A 184 14.89 13.02 -15.76
N PRO A 185 13.69 12.88 -15.18
CA PRO A 185 12.87 11.68 -15.34
C PRO A 185 12.31 11.48 -16.76
N GLY A 186 12.42 12.47 -17.66
CA GLY A 186 11.91 12.37 -19.01
C GLY A 186 10.39 12.19 -19.08
N SER A 187 9.92 11.62 -20.19
CA SER A 187 8.53 11.27 -20.43
C SER A 187 8.25 9.81 -20.11
N SER A 188 7.04 9.52 -19.63
CA SER A 188 6.56 8.16 -19.40
C SER A 188 5.04 8.07 -19.60
N LEU A 189 4.53 6.83 -19.66
CA LEU A 189 3.10 6.53 -19.73
C LEU A 189 2.68 5.76 -18.48
N GLN A 190 1.53 6.15 -17.93
CA GLN A 190 0.85 5.44 -16.84
C GLN A 190 -0.57 5.09 -17.24
N VAL A 191 -1.08 4.03 -16.63
CA VAL A 191 -2.46 3.58 -16.78
C VAL A 191 -3.14 3.46 -15.42
N ALA A 192 -4.42 3.82 -15.35
CA ALA A 192 -5.20 3.68 -14.12
C ALA A 192 -6.68 3.42 -14.41
N SER A 193 -7.30 2.59 -13.58
CA SER A 193 -8.76 2.38 -13.55
C SER A 193 -9.25 2.31 -12.11
N ALA A 194 -10.23 3.15 -11.79
CA ALA A 194 -10.92 3.09 -10.50
C ALA A 194 -12.07 2.08 -10.49
N GLN A 195 -12.49 1.58 -11.65
CA GLN A 195 -13.57 0.59 -11.75
C GLN A 195 -13.08 -0.82 -11.40
N VAL A 196 -11.81 -1.13 -11.67
CA VAL A 196 -11.27 -2.50 -11.53
C VAL A 196 -9.93 -2.55 -10.78
N ASP A 197 -9.66 -1.56 -9.92
CA ASP A 197 -8.45 -1.46 -9.09
C ASP A 197 -7.14 -1.70 -9.86
N LEU A 198 -6.96 -0.92 -10.92
CA LEU A 198 -5.78 -1.00 -11.76
C LEU A 198 -4.96 0.26 -11.66
N TYR A 199 -3.66 0.08 -11.42
CA TYR A 199 -2.63 1.05 -11.68
C TYR A 199 -1.42 0.33 -12.29
N GLY A 200 -0.78 0.99 -13.25
CA GLY A 200 0.37 0.42 -13.95
C GLY A 200 1.14 1.44 -14.79
N GLY A 201 2.19 0.94 -15.43
CA GLY A 201 2.96 1.68 -16.41
C GLY A 201 3.00 0.98 -17.76
N VAL A 202 3.43 1.71 -18.79
CA VAL A 202 3.64 1.16 -20.13
C VAL A 202 5.10 1.31 -20.50
N ASN A 203 5.75 0.17 -20.77
CA ASN A 203 7.09 0.13 -21.34
C ASN A 203 6.95 0.09 -22.87
N VAL A 204 7.49 1.08 -23.57
CA VAL A 204 7.61 1.06 -25.03
C VAL A 204 9.05 0.69 -25.36
N PHE A 205 9.24 -0.41 -26.08
CA PHE A 205 10.58 -0.94 -26.39
C PHE A 205 11.13 -0.44 -27.73
N ASP A 206 10.29 0.20 -28.54
CA ASP A 206 10.73 0.94 -29.71
C ASP A 206 11.41 2.25 -29.30
N GLU A 207 12.36 2.71 -30.12
CA GLU A 207 13.01 4.00 -29.90
C GLU A 207 12.00 5.13 -30.09
N VAL A 208 11.80 5.95 -29.05
CA VAL A 208 10.98 7.17 -29.12
C VAL A 208 11.90 8.37 -29.23
N LEU A 209 11.81 9.08 -30.34
CA LEU A 209 12.67 10.22 -30.62
C LEU A 209 12.31 11.41 -29.73
N GLU A 210 13.32 12.20 -29.35
CA GLU A 210 13.09 13.47 -28.67
C GLU A 210 12.17 14.38 -29.49
N GLY A 211 11.19 14.99 -28.83
CA GLY A 211 10.20 15.84 -29.46
C GLY A 211 9.06 15.11 -30.17
N GLN A 212 9.09 13.77 -30.25
CA GLN A 212 8.01 12.98 -30.86
C GLN A 212 6.68 13.18 -30.11
N THR A 213 5.58 13.36 -30.86
CA THR A 213 4.24 13.69 -30.34
C THR A 213 3.17 12.64 -30.66
N HIS A 214 3.60 11.46 -31.12
CA HIS A 214 2.75 10.30 -31.38
C HIS A 214 3.52 9.01 -31.06
N LEU A 215 2.85 7.98 -30.58
CA LEU A 215 3.41 6.65 -30.32
C LEU A 215 2.57 5.61 -31.04
N LEU A 216 3.21 4.90 -31.98
CA LEU A 216 2.62 3.82 -32.77
C LEU A 216 3.52 2.60 -32.61
N SER A 217 3.17 1.69 -31.71
CA SER A 217 4.01 0.53 -31.37
C SER A 217 3.17 -0.70 -31.02
N ASN A 218 3.58 -1.86 -31.53
CA ASN A 218 3.13 -3.17 -31.05
C ASN A 218 4.21 -3.86 -30.20
N ASN A 219 5.32 -3.17 -29.94
CA ASN A 219 6.45 -3.65 -29.17
C ASN A 219 6.49 -2.90 -27.84
N ALA A 220 5.44 -3.10 -27.07
CA ALA A 220 5.22 -2.50 -25.77
C ALA A 220 4.62 -3.52 -24.81
N GLU A 221 4.74 -3.24 -23.52
CA GLU A 221 4.20 -4.05 -22.43
C GLU A 221 3.57 -3.13 -21.40
N MET A 222 2.40 -3.50 -20.91
CA MET A 222 1.79 -2.91 -19.73
C MET A 222 2.05 -3.82 -18.54
N TRP A 223 2.45 -3.22 -17.41
CA TRP A 223 2.64 -3.91 -16.14
C TRP A 223 1.75 -3.27 -15.07
N VAL A 224 1.34 -4.03 -14.05
CA VAL A 224 0.53 -3.51 -12.93
C VAL A 224 1.31 -3.42 -11.62
N SER A 225 0.86 -2.51 -10.75
CA SER A 225 1.40 -2.29 -9.41
C SER A 225 0.32 -2.13 -8.33
N SER A 226 -0.94 -2.42 -8.63
CA SER A 226 -2.03 -2.37 -7.64
C SER A 226 -1.97 -3.52 -6.62
N GLY A 227 -0.93 -4.37 -6.62
CA GLY A 227 -0.81 -5.53 -5.75
C GLY A 227 -1.65 -6.74 -6.20
N TYR A 228 -2.49 -6.55 -7.22
CA TYR A 228 -3.27 -7.60 -7.88
C TYR A 228 -2.72 -7.86 -9.28
N ALA A 229 -3.08 -9.03 -9.82
CA ALA A 229 -2.88 -9.31 -11.23
C ALA A 229 -3.78 -8.42 -12.09
N LEU A 230 -3.68 -8.55 -13.42
CA LEU A 230 -4.50 -7.78 -14.35
C LEU A 230 -5.98 -8.17 -14.21
N PRO A 231 -6.89 -7.19 -14.07
CA PRO A 231 -8.31 -7.44 -14.10
C PRO A 231 -8.80 -7.74 -15.53
N VAL A 232 -9.90 -8.46 -15.61
CA VAL A 232 -10.75 -8.51 -16.80
C VAL A 232 -11.52 -7.20 -16.90
N PHE A 233 -11.45 -6.54 -18.05
CA PHE A 233 -12.29 -5.38 -18.36
C PHE A 233 -13.57 -5.86 -19.04
N GLU A 234 -14.71 -5.35 -18.58
CA GLU A 234 -16.03 -5.63 -19.13
C GLU A 234 -16.70 -4.33 -19.58
N ALA A 235 -16.95 -4.18 -20.89
CA ALA A 235 -17.53 -2.98 -21.47
C ALA A 235 -18.93 -2.69 -20.90
N ASP A 236 -19.74 -3.73 -20.77
CA ASP A 236 -21.12 -3.65 -20.26
C ASP A 236 -21.20 -3.27 -18.78
N ARG A 237 -20.10 -3.42 -18.04
CA ARG A 237 -19.97 -2.97 -16.64
C ARG A 237 -19.42 -1.54 -16.54
N GLY A 238 -19.07 -0.94 -17.66
CA GLY A 238 -18.54 0.41 -17.75
C GLY A 238 -17.09 0.52 -17.30
N ASP A 239 -16.30 -0.56 -17.41
CA ASP A 239 -14.89 -0.54 -17.04
C ASP A 239 -14.08 0.32 -18.01
N ARG A 240 -13.38 1.33 -17.49
CA ARG A 240 -12.64 2.33 -18.27
C ARG A 240 -11.20 2.39 -17.84
N LEU A 241 -10.37 2.97 -18.71
CA LEU A 241 -8.94 3.12 -18.48
C LEU A 241 -8.51 4.55 -18.79
N TYR A 242 -7.81 5.19 -17.85
CA TYR A 242 -7.06 6.39 -18.13
C TYR A 242 -5.67 6.00 -18.63
N VAL A 243 -5.25 6.59 -19.74
CA VAL A 243 -3.86 6.55 -20.20
C VAL A 243 -3.30 7.96 -20.10
N SER A 244 -2.25 8.11 -19.30
CA SER A 244 -1.70 9.41 -18.93
C SER A 244 -0.25 9.50 -19.37
N GLN A 245 0.09 10.59 -20.05
CA GLN A 245 1.48 10.95 -20.31
C GLN A 245 1.96 11.84 -19.18
N HIS A 246 3.07 11.42 -18.60
CA HIS A 246 3.85 12.22 -17.70
C HIS A 246 4.98 12.89 -18.46
N GLY A 247 5.16 14.19 -18.23
CA GLY A 247 6.19 15.02 -18.82
C GLY A 247 7.19 15.49 -17.77
N GLN A 248 8.40 15.77 -18.22
CA GLN A 248 9.44 16.39 -17.40
C GLN A 248 9.14 17.87 -17.21
N MET A 249 9.15 18.33 -15.96
CA MET A 249 8.94 19.72 -15.55
C MET A 249 10.13 20.22 -14.72
N ASP A 250 10.47 21.49 -14.83
CA ASP A 250 11.60 22.08 -14.11
C ASP A 250 11.32 22.26 -12.61
N ALA A 251 12.25 21.82 -11.76
CA ALA A 251 12.27 22.06 -10.32
C ALA A 251 13.47 22.93 -9.89
N GLY A 252 14.17 23.54 -10.84
CA GLY A 252 15.33 24.39 -10.64
C GLY A 252 16.63 23.59 -10.57
N THR A 253 17.53 23.98 -9.67
CA THR A 253 18.83 23.32 -9.51
C THR A 253 19.06 22.82 -8.09
N LEU A 254 19.84 21.75 -7.98
CA LEU A 254 20.45 21.28 -6.74
C LEU A 254 21.53 22.27 -6.26
N PRO A 255 21.98 22.20 -4.99
CA PRO A 255 23.02 23.10 -4.47
C PRO A 255 24.35 23.06 -5.22
N ASP A 256 24.66 21.95 -5.90
CA ASP A 256 25.85 21.79 -6.74
C ASP A 256 25.68 22.35 -8.17
N GLY A 257 24.51 22.93 -8.48
CA GLY A 257 24.18 23.48 -9.79
C GLY A 257 23.55 22.47 -10.76
N THR A 258 23.46 21.18 -10.40
CA THR A 258 22.85 20.16 -11.26
C THR A 258 21.36 20.48 -11.49
N PRO A 259 20.87 20.44 -12.74
CA PRO A 259 19.44 20.59 -13.03
C PRO A 259 18.61 19.53 -12.32
N LEU A 260 17.50 19.95 -11.72
CA LEU A 260 16.52 19.12 -11.08
C LEU A 260 15.19 19.29 -11.79
N ALA A 261 14.62 18.18 -12.22
CA ALA A 261 13.31 18.11 -12.81
C ALA A 261 12.45 17.07 -12.08
N TYR A 262 11.15 17.15 -12.30
CA TYR A 262 10.16 16.23 -11.77
C TYR A 262 9.21 15.77 -12.88
N SER A 263 8.45 14.72 -12.61
CA SER A 263 7.47 14.16 -13.52
C SER A 263 6.07 14.63 -13.12
N ALA A 264 5.29 15.14 -14.07
CA ALA A 264 3.89 15.50 -13.85
C ALA A 264 3.02 15.09 -15.03
N LEU A 265 1.76 14.79 -14.73
CA LEU A 265 0.75 14.47 -15.74
C LEU A 265 0.50 15.71 -16.61
N VAL A 266 0.80 15.63 -17.92
CA VAL A 266 0.69 16.75 -18.87
C VAL A 266 -0.34 16.51 -19.97
N ARG A 267 -0.64 15.24 -20.25
CA ARG A 267 -1.68 14.84 -21.19
C ARG A 267 -2.38 13.58 -20.67
N SER A 268 -3.65 13.41 -21.01
CA SER A 268 -4.38 12.18 -20.72
C SER A 268 -5.41 11.88 -21.79
N VAL A 269 -5.80 10.62 -21.88
CA VAL A 269 -7.01 10.18 -22.57
C VAL A 269 -7.74 9.20 -21.65
N GLU A 270 -9.05 9.43 -21.47
CA GLU A 270 -9.95 8.43 -20.89
C GLU A 270 -10.45 7.56 -22.05
N MET A 271 -10.13 6.28 -21.99
CA MET A 271 -10.65 5.30 -22.94
C MET A 271 -12.11 5.00 -22.61
N GLY A 272 -12.93 4.87 -23.66
CA GLY A 272 -14.29 4.36 -23.51
C GLY A 272 -14.29 2.94 -22.94
N ALA A 273 -15.44 2.46 -22.48
CA ALA A 273 -15.53 1.10 -21.95
C ALA A 273 -15.22 0.05 -23.02
N PHE A 274 -14.50 -1.02 -22.65
CA PHE A 274 -14.05 -2.06 -23.58
C PHE A 274 -13.90 -3.41 -22.87
N ASP A 275 -13.94 -4.48 -23.65
CA ASP A 275 -13.67 -5.83 -23.15
C ASP A 275 -12.18 -6.17 -23.31
N PHE A 276 -11.59 -6.73 -22.27
CA PHE A 276 -10.22 -7.25 -22.33
C PHE A 276 -10.02 -8.37 -21.31
N VAL A 277 -9.56 -9.53 -21.79
CA VAL A 277 -9.21 -10.68 -20.97
C VAL A 277 -7.69 -10.87 -21.04
N PRO A 278 -6.95 -10.65 -19.95
CA PRO A 278 -5.51 -10.86 -19.94
C PRO A 278 -5.18 -12.37 -20.05
N ASP A 279 -4.48 -12.75 -21.11
CA ASP A 279 -4.05 -14.13 -21.39
C ASP A 279 -2.51 -14.26 -21.56
N GLY A 280 -1.79 -13.16 -21.30
CA GLY A 280 -0.33 -13.06 -21.46
C GLY A 280 0.16 -12.86 -22.90
N ILE A 281 -0.71 -12.89 -23.91
CA ILE A 281 -0.33 -12.83 -25.33
C ILE A 281 -1.12 -11.80 -26.15
N THR A 282 -2.40 -11.61 -25.86
CA THR A 282 -3.30 -10.66 -26.50
C THR A 282 -2.93 -9.25 -26.05
N PRO A 283 -2.55 -8.35 -26.98
CA PRO A 283 -2.14 -7.00 -26.60
C PRO A 283 -3.31 -6.17 -26.08
N MET A 284 -3.14 -5.50 -24.94
CA MET A 284 -4.08 -4.49 -24.47
C MET A 284 -4.10 -3.30 -25.46
N PRO A 285 -5.26 -2.92 -26.00
CA PRO A 285 -5.34 -1.77 -26.88
C PRO A 285 -5.23 -0.48 -26.06
N LEU A 286 -4.21 0.33 -26.34
CA LEU A 286 -4.01 1.67 -25.76
C LEU A 286 -4.08 2.69 -26.88
N THR A 287 -5.31 3.05 -27.28
CA THR A 287 -5.58 3.88 -28.45
C THR A 287 -6.32 5.16 -28.07
N GLY A 288 -5.85 6.31 -28.55
CA GLY A 288 -6.55 7.57 -28.30
C GLY A 288 -5.82 8.84 -28.72
N VAL A 289 -6.56 9.95 -28.72
CA VAL A 289 -6.03 11.31 -28.89
C VAL A 289 -5.84 11.91 -27.51
N MET A 290 -4.58 12.08 -27.11
CA MET A 290 -4.22 12.64 -25.81
C MET A 290 -4.61 14.11 -25.75
N ARG A 291 -5.21 14.55 -24.63
CA ARG A 291 -5.64 15.94 -24.42
C ARG A 291 -4.76 16.63 -23.37
N PRO A 292 -4.42 17.93 -23.54
CA PRO A 292 -3.86 18.73 -22.47
C PRO A 292 -4.76 18.68 -21.24
N VAL A 293 -4.14 18.61 -20.07
CA VAL A 293 -4.85 18.66 -18.79
C VAL A 293 -4.66 20.02 -18.14
N PRO A 294 -5.64 20.51 -17.36
CA PRO A 294 -5.45 21.71 -16.54
C PRO A 294 -4.34 21.50 -15.52
N MET A 295 -3.40 22.45 -15.45
CA MET A 295 -2.31 22.43 -14.48
C MET A 295 -2.71 23.20 -13.21
N THR A 296 -2.44 22.61 -12.05
CA THR A 296 -2.64 23.24 -10.74
C THR A 296 -1.29 23.46 -10.08
N GLU A 297 -1.03 24.70 -9.64
CA GLU A 297 0.19 25.05 -8.92
C GLU A 297 0.02 24.92 -7.40
N PHE A 298 1.11 24.56 -6.71
CA PHE A 298 1.18 24.58 -5.26
C PHE A 298 2.60 24.93 -4.79
N PRO A 299 2.75 25.63 -3.65
CA PRO A 299 4.05 25.83 -3.02
C PRO A 299 4.47 24.56 -2.28
N ILE A 300 5.77 24.32 -2.16
CA ILE A 300 6.34 23.29 -1.28
C ILE A 300 7.53 23.86 -0.53
N GLU A 301 7.61 23.60 0.77
CA GLU A 301 8.81 23.73 1.59
C GLU A 301 9.07 22.38 2.25
N TRP A 302 10.10 21.66 1.82
CA TRP A 302 10.47 20.37 2.40
C TRP A 302 11.84 20.45 3.05
N ARG A 303 11.88 20.25 4.37
CA ARG A 303 13.11 20.29 5.16
C ARG A 303 13.75 18.91 5.24
N LEU A 304 14.42 18.50 4.17
CA LEU A 304 15.11 17.21 4.11
C LEU A 304 16.10 16.96 5.27
N PRO A 305 16.85 17.96 5.79
CA PRO A 305 17.71 17.78 6.96
C PRO A 305 16.99 17.27 8.21
N ASP A 306 15.71 17.59 8.39
CA ASP A 306 14.92 17.12 9.53
C ASP A 306 14.62 15.62 9.46
N PHE A 307 14.71 15.02 8.27
CA PHE A 307 14.63 13.57 8.07
C PHE A 307 16.00 12.91 8.21
N THR A 308 17.04 13.46 7.59
CA THR A 308 18.38 12.84 7.57
C THR A 308 19.07 12.81 8.93
N ARG A 309 18.70 13.69 9.87
CA ARG A 309 19.18 13.62 11.26
C ARG A 309 18.84 12.29 11.96
N TYR A 310 17.85 11.55 11.47
CA TYR A 310 17.42 10.27 12.05
C TYR A 310 18.12 9.05 11.44
N VAL A 311 19.07 9.22 10.50
CA VAL A 311 19.76 8.08 9.85
C VAL A 311 20.26 7.05 10.88
N HIS A 312 20.98 7.48 11.91
CA HIS A 312 21.51 6.56 12.92
C HIS A 312 20.47 6.04 13.93
N ALA A 313 19.28 6.66 14.00
CA ALA A 313 18.15 6.14 14.77
C ALA A 313 17.45 4.99 14.02
N VAL A 314 17.51 4.97 12.69
CA VAL A 314 17.01 3.85 11.87
C VAL A 314 17.88 2.61 12.08
N HIS A 315 19.20 2.77 11.97
CA HIS A 315 20.20 1.75 12.27
C HIS A 315 21.60 2.41 12.35
N PRO A 316 22.53 1.96 13.20
CA PRO A 316 23.86 2.57 13.31
C PRO A 316 24.63 2.63 11.97
N LEU A 317 24.50 1.60 11.13
CA LEU A 317 25.10 1.50 9.79
C LEU A 317 24.21 2.02 8.64
N ALA A 318 23.07 2.65 8.95
CA ALA A 318 22.21 3.17 7.90
C ALA A 318 22.87 4.30 7.11
N THR A 319 22.49 4.39 5.85
CA THR A 319 22.77 5.52 4.98
C THR A 319 21.46 6.09 4.44
N ALA A 320 21.41 7.41 4.28
CA ALA A 320 20.31 8.08 3.62
C ALA A 320 20.21 7.63 2.15
N ASN A 321 19.00 7.31 1.70
CA ASN A 321 18.72 6.89 0.34
C ASN A 321 17.91 7.97 -0.40
N TYR A 322 17.03 7.60 -1.33
CA TYR A 322 16.26 8.56 -2.14
C TYR A 322 15.14 9.19 -1.30
N PRO A 323 15.05 10.53 -1.26
CA PRO A 323 13.82 11.24 -0.93
C PRO A 323 12.91 11.34 -2.15
N SER A 324 11.60 11.16 -1.94
CA SER A 324 10.59 11.28 -2.96
C SER A 324 9.34 12.00 -2.46
N PHE A 325 8.74 12.82 -3.33
CA PHE A 325 7.49 13.51 -3.10
C PHE A 325 6.49 13.14 -4.20
N PHE A 326 5.26 12.87 -3.82
CA PHE A 326 4.19 12.43 -4.72
C PHE A 326 2.94 13.27 -4.53
N VAL A 327 2.20 13.50 -5.62
CA VAL A 327 0.79 13.90 -5.58
C VAL A 327 0.02 12.80 -6.26
N MET A 328 -0.97 12.23 -5.56
CA MET A 328 -1.73 11.08 -6.01
C MET A 328 -3.23 11.41 -5.92
N PRO A 329 -4.02 11.12 -6.96
CA PRO A 329 -5.47 11.21 -6.86
C PRO A 329 -6.02 10.13 -5.92
N ALA A 330 -7.03 10.50 -5.14
CA ALA A 330 -7.85 9.56 -4.38
C ALA A 330 -9.17 9.32 -5.13
N ALA A 331 -9.25 8.19 -5.83
CA ALA A 331 -10.46 7.83 -6.54
C ALA A 331 -11.66 7.74 -5.58
N HIS A 332 -12.78 8.33 -6.00
CA HIS A 332 -14.02 8.42 -5.20
C HIS A 332 -13.94 9.30 -3.94
N GLY A 333 -12.88 10.09 -3.78
CA GLY A 333 -12.74 11.09 -2.70
C GLY A 333 -12.14 10.52 -1.42
N LEU A 334 -12.09 11.35 -0.37
CA LEU A 334 -11.43 11.01 0.91
C LEU A 334 -12.40 10.90 2.10
N SER A 335 -13.71 10.83 1.86
CA SER A 335 -14.72 10.74 2.93
C SER A 335 -14.51 9.53 3.84
N ASP A 336 -14.19 8.40 3.23
CA ASP A 336 -13.98 7.12 3.92
C ASP A 336 -12.48 6.78 4.06
N GLY A 337 -11.63 7.64 3.50
CA GLY A 337 -10.19 7.47 3.47
C GLY A 337 -9.60 7.46 2.06
N TRP A 338 -8.27 7.33 1.99
CA TRP A 338 -7.55 7.14 0.73
C TRP A 338 -7.52 5.66 0.34
N VAL A 339 -8.54 5.24 -0.39
CA VAL A 339 -8.73 3.83 -0.76
C VAL A 339 -8.15 3.52 -2.13
N GLY A 340 -7.25 2.54 -2.18
CA GLY A 340 -6.60 2.09 -3.40
C GLY A 340 -5.57 3.08 -3.95
N TYR A 341 -4.89 2.68 -5.02
CA TYR A 341 -3.86 3.49 -5.66
C TYR A 341 -4.19 3.73 -7.12
N SER A 342 -4.38 5.00 -7.49
CA SER A 342 -4.76 5.41 -8.86
C SER A 342 -3.62 6.10 -9.62
N GLY A 343 -2.37 5.87 -9.19
CA GLY A 343 -1.17 6.41 -9.81
C GLY A 343 -0.79 7.81 -9.32
N GLU A 344 0.07 8.46 -10.08
CA GLU A 344 0.62 9.77 -9.72
C GLU A 344 0.04 10.87 -10.62
N ALA A 345 -0.29 12.02 -10.05
CA ALA A 345 -0.39 13.28 -10.79
C ALA A 345 0.98 13.97 -10.88
N LEU A 346 1.84 13.73 -9.88
CA LEU A 346 3.20 14.25 -9.80
C LEU A 346 4.12 13.29 -9.04
N SER A 347 5.36 13.16 -9.50
CA SER A 347 6.45 12.47 -8.81
C SER A 347 7.74 13.29 -8.90
N LEU A 348 8.32 13.61 -7.76
CA LEU A 348 9.62 14.27 -7.62
C LEU A 348 10.54 13.35 -6.82
N MET A 349 11.73 13.08 -7.33
CA MET A 349 12.75 12.27 -6.65
C MET A 349 14.08 13.01 -6.64
N PHE A 350 14.76 12.99 -5.50
CA PHE A 350 16.08 13.59 -5.35
C PHE A 350 17.17 12.52 -5.38
N PRO A 351 18.44 12.86 -5.67
CA PRO A 351 19.56 11.95 -5.51
C PRO A 351 19.67 11.38 -4.07
N ARG A 352 20.35 10.25 -3.94
CA ARG A 352 20.58 9.61 -2.63
C ARG A 352 21.33 10.56 -1.70
N GLY A 353 20.90 10.61 -0.43
CA GLY A 353 21.58 11.41 0.59
C GLY A 353 21.34 12.91 0.51
N THR A 354 20.40 13.35 -0.33
CA THR A 354 20.06 14.77 -0.45
C THR A 354 19.58 15.37 0.88
N SER A 355 20.26 16.41 1.36
CA SER A 355 20.00 17.02 2.67
C SER A 355 20.09 18.54 2.61
N PHE A 356 19.06 19.20 2.07
CA PHE A 356 18.91 20.66 2.08
C PHE A 356 17.42 21.05 2.14
N ASN A 357 17.11 22.32 2.44
CA ASN A 357 15.73 22.80 2.43
C ASN A 357 15.28 23.05 0.98
N PHE A 358 14.34 22.24 0.50
CA PHE A 358 13.78 22.39 -0.84
C PHE A 358 12.54 23.27 -0.82
N THR A 359 12.62 24.45 -1.42
CA THR A 359 11.49 25.39 -1.51
C THR A 359 11.23 25.76 -2.96
N ARG A 360 10.07 25.39 -3.50
CA ARG A 360 9.68 25.65 -4.89
C ARG A 360 8.17 25.86 -5.03
N ARG A 361 7.76 26.38 -6.18
CA ARG A 361 6.41 26.19 -6.70
C ARG A 361 6.46 25.07 -7.72
N LEU A 362 5.61 24.07 -7.54
CA LEU A 362 5.46 22.97 -8.47
C LEU A 362 4.05 23.01 -9.05
N SER A 363 3.84 22.27 -10.13
CA SER A 363 2.51 22.10 -10.74
C SER A 363 2.26 20.67 -11.18
N TYR A 364 1.03 20.21 -11.08
CA TYR A 364 0.57 18.91 -11.56
C TYR A 364 -0.68 19.05 -12.42
N GLY A 365 -0.88 18.12 -13.35
CA GLY A 365 -2.10 18.05 -14.12
C GLY A 365 -3.13 17.10 -13.51
N ASN A 366 -4.41 17.40 -13.65
CA ASN A 366 -5.49 16.56 -13.16
C ASN A 366 -6.56 16.33 -14.25
N PRO A 367 -6.59 15.15 -14.91
CA PRO A 367 -7.64 14.79 -15.85
C PRO A 367 -8.87 14.17 -15.18
N PHE A 368 -8.80 13.86 -13.89
CA PHE A 368 -9.79 13.05 -13.19
C PHE A 368 -11.00 13.88 -12.77
N PRO A 369 -12.14 13.24 -12.44
CA PRO A 369 -13.30 13.94 -11.89
C PRO A 369 -12.93 14.79 -10.67
N SER A 370 -13.60 15.92 -10.48
CA SER A 370 -13.32 16.83 -9.35
C SER A 370 -13.61 16.22 -7.97
N SER A 371 -14.34 15.10 -7.91
CA SER A 371 -14.51 14.31 -6.69
C SER A 371 -13.25 13.56 -6.27
N TRP A 372 -12.26 13.43 -7.17
CA TRP A 372 -10.97 12.82 -6.84
C TRP A 372 -10.09 13.89 -6.19
N GLU A 373 -10.18 13.97 -4.87
CA GLU A 373 -9.31 14.80 -4.05
C GLU A 373 -7.84 14.35 -4.18
N MET A 374 -6.89 15.22 -3.84
CA MET A 374 -5.46 14.96 -4.00
C MET A 374 -4.80 14.66 -2.66
N VAL A 375 -4.01 13.59 -2.64
CA VAL A 375 -3.17 13.18 -1.51
C VAL A 375 -1.73 13.53 -1.83
N GLY A 376 -1.09 14.25 -0.92
CA GLY A 376 0.35 14.49 -0.93
C GLY A 376 1.07 13.40 -0.16
N GLY A 377 2.22 12.96 -0.66
CA GLY A 377 3.11 12.03 0.03
C GLY A 377 4.54 12.54 0.05
N ALA A 378 5.17 12.60 1.22
CA ALA A 378 6.60 12.88 1.35
C ALA A 378 7.28 11.70 2.03
N GLN A 379 8.31 11.15 1.39
CA GLN A 379 9.02 9.96 1.86
C GLN A 379 10.52 10.19 1.82
N TYR A 380 11.21 9.74 2.86
CA TYR A 380 12.65 9.64 2.93
C TYR A 380 13.03 8.19 3.23
N SER A 381 13.76 7.54 2.31
CA SER A 381 14.19 6.14 2.49
C SER A 381 15.61 6.04 3.07
N PHE A 382 15.88 4.92 3.73
CA PHE A 382 17.16 4.57 4.34
C PHE A 382 17.54 3.14 3.98
N ARG A 383 18.84 2.86 3.90
CA ARG A 383 19.32 1.51 3.65
C ARG A 383 20.52 1.16 4.52
N VAL A 384 20.60 -0.10 4.90
CA VAL A 384 21.77 -0.70 5.56
C VAL A 384 22.32 -1.75 4.62
N GLN A 385 23.60 -1.68 4.30
CA GLN A 385 24.28 -2.74 3.58
C GLN A 385 24.84 -3.73 4.61
N ALA A 386 24.38 -4.97 4.58
CA ALA A 386 24.76 -6.00 5.56
C ALA A 386 25.21 -7.28 4.85
N GLU A 387 26.22 -7.94 5.41
CA GLU A 387 26.61 -9.28 4.98
C GLU A 387 25.53 -10.28 5.40
N VAL A 388 25.15 -11.16 4.49
CA VAL A 388 24.19 -12.23 4.74
C VAL A 388 24.89 -13.32 5.56
N PRO A 389 24.37 -13.69 6.74
CA PRO A 389 24.93 -14.78 7.54
C PRO A 389 25.07 -16.10 6.75
N GLY A 390 26.08 -16.90 7.06
CA GLY A 390 26.34 -18.19 6.40
C GLY A 390 27.65 -18.30 5.62
N GLY A 391 28.51 -17.28 5.65
CA GLY A 391 29.88 -17.34 5.09
C GLY A 391 29.97 -17.33 3.57
N SER A 392 28.87 -16.98 2.87
CA SER A 392 28.82 -16.90 1.41
C SER A 392 29.51 -15.65 0.84
N GLY A 393 29.82 -14.66 1.69
CA GLY A 393 30.30 -13.33 1.28
C GLY A 393 29.25 -12.50 0.54
N LEU A 394 27.98 -12.94 0.53
CA LEU A 394 26.88 -12.21 -0.09
C LEU A 394 26.52 -10.98 0.75
N TRP A 395 26.22 -9.87 0.08
CA TRP A 395 25.74 -8.64 0.71
C TRP A 395 24.33 -8.34 0.23
N ALA A 396 23.48 -7.89 1.15
CA ALA A 396 22.12 -7.47 0.86
C ALA A 396 21.82 -6.10 1.50
N TYR A 397 20.79 -5.42 0.97
CA TYR A 397 20.30 -4.17 1.52
C TYR A 397 19.07 -4.41 2.40
N LEU A 398 19.14 -3.98 3.65
CA LEU A 398 17.98 -3.82 4.54
C LEU A 398 17.41 -2.42 4.31
N SER A 399 16.10 -2.29 4.23
CA SER A 399 15.44 -1.02 3.87
C SER A 399 14.41 -0.58 4.90
N GLY A 400 14.44 0.71 5.21
CA GLY A 400 13.46 1.39 6.06
C GLY A 400 13.10 2.74 5.46
N SER A 401 12.02 3.35 5.91
CA SER A 401 11.64 4.69 5.50
C SER A 401 11.00 5.49 6.63
N MET A 402 10.97 6.79 6.39
CA MET A 402 10.09 7.72 7.06
C MET A 402 9.17 8.32 6.01
N TYR A 403 7.87 8.39 6.25
CA TYR A 403 6.95 9.03 5.33
C TYR A 403 5.79 9.71 6.03
N THR A 404 5.13 10.62 5.31
CA THR A 404 3.82 11.16 5.68
C THR A 404 2.93 11.20 4.44
N TYR A 405 1.68 10.84 4.62
CA TYR A 405 0.58 11.01 3.67
C TYR A 405 -0.51 11.85 4.31
N GLU A 406 -1.05 12.81 3.56
CA GLU A 406 -2.04 13.78 4.02
C GLU A 406 -2.76 14.33 2.78
N ARG A 407 -3.94 14.94 2.97
CA ARG A 407 -4.52 15.82 1.95
C ARG A 407 -3.47 16.81 1.46
N LEU A 408 -3.35 17.00 0.14
CA LEU A 408 -2.26 17.80 -0.44
C LEU A 408 -2.23 19.21 0.15
N GLU A 409 -3.39 19.86 0.27
CA GLU A 409 -3.53 21.22 0.80
C GLU A 409 -3.04 21.33 2.24
N SER A 410 -3.27 20.31 3.08
CA SER A 410 -2.80 20.26 4.46
C SER A 410 -1.30 20.00 4.52
N LEU A 411 -0.78 19.10 3.67
CA LEU A 411 0.64 18.75 3.64
C LEU A 411 1.52 19.95 3.29
N VAL A 412 1.06 20.79 2.37
CA VAL A 412 1.82 21.92 1.84
C VAL A 412 1.42 23.27 2.43
N ALA A 413 0.54 23.28 3.43
CA ALA A 413 0.18 24.48 4.19
C ALA A 413 1.36 25.06 5.00
N GLY A 414 2.41 24.27 5.21
CA GLY A 414 3.64 24.68 5.89
C GLY A 414 4.83 23.79 5.53
N PRO A 415 5.94 23.91 6.27
CA PRO A 415 7.12 23.08 6.04
C PRO A 415 6.83 21.61 6.31
N ILE A 416 7.16 20.75 5.34
CA ILE A 416 7.07 19.30 5.49
C ILE A 416 8.20 18.82 6.41
N LEU A 417 7.79 18.24 7.53
CA LEU A 417 8.64 17.72 8.61
C LEU A 417 8.24 16.27 8.95
N PRO A 418 9.13 15.45 9.54
CA PRO A 418 8.71 14.20 10.13
C PRO A 418 7.73 14.42 11.26
N ARG A 419 6.55 13.79 11.19
CA ARG A 419 5.56 13.85 12.28
C ARG A 419 5.86 12.86 13.41
N VAL A 420 6.49 11.73 13.06
CA VAL A 420 6.96 10.70 14.00
C VAL A 420 8.42 10.35 13.71
N SER A 421 9.24 10.12 14.74
CA SER A 421 10.61 9.64 14.61
C SER A 421 10.69 8.11 14.69
N PRO A 422 11.81 7.47 14.28
CA PRO A 422 11.98 6.03 14.45
C PRO A 422 11.86 5.58 15.91
N PRO A 423 11.36 4.36 16.19
CA PRO A 423 11.53 3.68 17.48
C PRO A 423 13.00 3.66 17.93
N ARG A 424 13.27 3.68 19.23
CA ARG A 424 14.63 3.77 19.76
C ARG A 424 15.03 2.47 20.43
N GLU A 425 16.34 2.23 20.56
CA GLU A 425 16.90 1.11 21.34
C GLU A 425 16.25 -0.24 21.03
N LEU A 426 16.12 -0.57 19.75
CA LEU A 426 15.55 -1.86 19.33
C LEU A 426 16.43 -3.01 19.85
N THR A 427 15.80 -3.95 20.53
CA THR A 427 16.43 -5.15 21.08
C THR A 427 15.69 -6.41 20.65
N ILE A 428 16.45 -7.50 20.55
CA ILE A 428 15.96 -8.87 20.44
C ILE A 428 16.49 -9.59 21.68
N ASP A 429 15.64 -10.25 22.46
CA ASP A 429 15.98 -10.90 23.73
C ASP A 429 16.82 -10.04 24.69
N GLY A 430 16.53 -8.73 24.73
CA GLY A 430 17.24 -7.76 25.59
C GLY A 430 18.64 -7.35 25.10
N LEU A 431 19.12 -7.89 23.98
CA LEU A 431 20.37 -7.49 23.34
C LEU A 431 20.11 -6.53 22.17
N PRO A 432 21.01 -5.56 21.89
CA PRO A 432 20.86 -4.66 20.74
C PRO A 432 20.60 -5.41 19.45
N ALA A 433 19.55 -5.01 18.72
CA ALA A 433 19.17 -5.64 17.46
C ALA A 433 20.05 -5.20 16.28
N SER A 434 20.92 -4.21 16.47
CA SER A 434 21.88 -3.75 15.46
C SER A 434 23.03 -4.72 15.23
N ASP A 435 23.23 -5.69 16.13
CA ASP A 435 24.31 -6.66 16.04
C ASP A 435 23.77 -7.96 15.40
N SER A 436 24.49 -8.48 14.41
CA SER A 436 24.15 -9.75 13.79
C SER A 436 24.45 -10.91 14.73
N ARG A 437 23.48 -11.81 14.94
CA ARG A 437 23.62 -12.96 15.84
C ARG A 437 22.60 -14.06 15.57
N GLU A 438 22.84 -15.22 16.14
CA GLU A 438 21.81 -16.24 16.31
C GLU A 438 20.94 -15.91 17.54
N VAL A 439 19.63 -16.06 17.41
CA VAL A 439 18.70 -15.89 18.54
C VAL A 439 18.58 -17.18 19.35
N GLY A 440 18.32 -17.08 20.65
CA GLY A 440 18.29 -18.25 21.53
C GLY A 440 17.01 -19.10 21.39
N SER A 441 16.00 -18.61 20.67
CA SER A 441 14.73 -19.32 20.46
C SER A 441 14.02 -18.84 19.19
N ALA A 442 13.08 -19.65 18.68
CA ALA A 442 12.19 -19.26 17.58
C ALA A 442 11.05 -18.31 17.98
N SER A 443 10.94 -17.97 19.28
CA SER A 443 9.94 -17.04 19.82
C SER A 443 10.62 -15.93 20.65
N PRO A 444 11.54 -15.15 20.04
CA PRO A 444 12.28 -14.12 20.75
C PRO A 444 11.36 -12.99 21.20
N VAL A 445 11.84 -12.24 22.19
CA VAL A 445 11.18 -11.01 22.65
C VAL A 445 11.77 -9.83 21.89
N ILE A 446 10.91 -9.09 21.18
CA ILE A 446 11.27 -7.86 20.48
C ILE A 446 10.84 -6.69 21.36
N ALA A 447 11.76 -5.80 21.70
CA ALA A 447 11.45 -4.63 22.52
C ALA A 447 12.13 -3.37 21.99
N TRP A 448 11.52 -2.22 22.22
CA TRP A 448 12.02 -0.92 21.81
C TRP A 448 11.60 0.15 22.82
N LEU A 449 12.15 1.35 22.66
CA LEU A 449 11.65 2.55 23.31
C LEU A 449 10.81 3.38 22.33
N PRO A 450 9.83 4.16 22.83
CA PRO A 450 9.03 5.04 21.98
C PRO A 450 9.89 6.06 21.20
N PRO A 451 9.38 6.53 20.04
CA PRO A 451 9.90 7.68 19.32
C PRO A 451 10.14 8.90 20.22
N SER A 452 11.15 9.71 19.90
CA SER A 452 11.37 11.02 20.55
C SER A 452 10.46 12.12 19.99
N VAL A 453 9.88 11.91 18.80
CA VAL A 453 8.93 12.83 18.16
C VAL A 453 7.68 12.03 17.76
N GLY A 454 6.52 12.62 17.98
CA GLY A 454 5.22 12.01 17.70
C GLY A 454 4.76 11.02 18.77
N SER A 455 3.49 10.64 18.71
CA SER A 455 2.88 9.61 19.57
C SER A 455 2.24 8.56 18.67
N PRO A 456 2.85 7.37 18.52
CA PRO A 456 2.31 6.34 17.63
C PRO A 456 0.93 5.86 18.10
N ALA A 457 0.00 5.70 17.16
CA ALA A 457 -1.26 4.99 17.39
C ALA A 457 -1.03 3.47 17.43
N ALA A 458 -0.03 2.99 16.69
CA ALA A 458 0.36 1.59 16.63
C ALA A 458 1.86 1.42 16.35
N TYR A 459 2.37 0.23 16.62
CA TYR A 459 3.63 -0.23 16.03
C TYR A 459 3.37 -1.43 15.11
N ARG A 460 4.13 -1.50 14.02
CA ARG A 460 4.17 -2.66 13.13
C ARG A 460 5.57 -3.25 13.09
N ILE A 461 5.69 -4.51 13.49
CA ILE A 461 6.89 -5.32 13.40
C ILE A 461 6.77 -6.17 12.12
N ALA A 462 7.46 -5.78 11.07
CA ALA A 462 7.55 -6.57 9.84
C ALA A 462 8.78 -7.48 9.89
N ILE A 463 8.58 -8.75 9.56
CA ILE A 463 9.59 -9.80 9.66
C ILE A 463 9.94 -10.19 8.23
N TYR A 464 11.18 -9.92 7.84
CA TYR A 464 11.67 -10.21 6.51
C TYR A 464 12.56 -11.44 6.55
N ARG A 465 12.28 -12.43 5.69
CA ARG A 465 13.12 -13.62 5.52
C ARG A 465 14.00 -13.44 4.29
N PHE A 466 15.30 -13.66 4.45
CA PHE A 466 16.21 -13.74 3.30
C PHE A 466 15.96 -15.05 2.54
N ARG A 467 15.84 -14.91 1.22
CA ARG A 467 15.56 -15.98 0.26
C ARG A 467 16.77 -16.13 -0.64
N GLU A 468 17.52 -17.21 -0.46
CA GLU A 468 18.76 -17.48 -1.20
C GLU A 468 18.51 -17.65 -2.70
N ASP A 469 17.38 -18.24 -3.06
CA ASP A 469 16.91 -18.43 -4.44
C ASP A 469 16.77 -17.12 -5.20
N PHE A 470 16.28 -16.07 -4.54
CA PHE A 470 16.10 -14.75 -5.13
C PHE A 470 17.17 -13.73 -4.71
N ARG A 471 18.11 -14.13 -3.83
CA ARG A 471 19.11 -13.26 -3.19
C ARG A 471 18.51 -11.96 -2.65
N THR A 472 17.30 -12.04 -2.10
CA THR A 472 16.56 -10.88 -1.59
C THR A 472 15.81 -11.24 -0.32
N SER A 473 15.41 -10.23 0.44
CA SER A 473 14.55 -10.44 1.60
C SER A 473 13.10 -10.17 1.25
N VAL A 474 12.21 -11.09 1.60
CA VAL A 474 10.76 -10.99 1.36
C VAL A 474 10.02 -10.89 2.68
N LEU A 475 8.90 -10.17 2.70
CA LEU A 475 8.04 -10.12 3.88
C LEU A 475 7.55 -11.53 4.19
N HIS A 476 7.89 -12.03 5.39
CA HIS A 476 7.52 -13.36 5.84
C HIS A 476 6.26 -13.32 6.70
N GLY A 477 6.14 -12.31 7.55
CA GLY A 477 5.00 -12.08 8.43
C GLY A 477 5.08 -10.72 9.10
N SER A 478 4.07 -10.38 9.88
CA SER A 478 4.11 -9.17 10.71
C SER A 478 3.31 -9.27 12.00
N VAL A 479 3.66 -8.45 12.98
CA VAL A 479 2.89 -8.26 14.21
C VAL A 479 2.53 -6.80 14.34
N THR A 480 1.26 -6.48 14.50
CA THR A 480 0.76 -5.13 14.78
C THR A 480 0.34 -5.05 16.24
N VAL A 481 0.76 -4.01 16.95
CA VAL A 481 0.48 -3.80 18.38
C VAL A 481 0.02 -2.37 18.66
N PRO A 482 -0.73 -2.12 19.75
CA PRO A 482 -1.14 -0.77 20.12
C PRO A 482 0.07 0.13 20.38
N GLY A 483 -0.06 1.43 20.15
CA GLY A 483 1.03 2.39 20.37
C GLY A 483 1.50 2.50 21.83
N SER A 484 0.72 1.98 22.77
CA SER A 484 1.08 1.84 24.18
C SER A 484 2.02 0.65 24.46
N LEU A 485 2.10 -0.34 23.56
CA LEU A 485 3.01 -1.48 23.70
C LEU A 485 4.36 -1.17 23.07
N THR A 486 5.43 -1.49 23.79
CA THR A 486 6.82 -1.33 23.33
C THR A 486 7.62 -2.63 23.39
N GLN A 487 6.93 -3.75 23.58
CA GLN A 487 7.50 -5.08 23.63
C GLN A 487 6.48 -6.10 23.15
N VAL A 488 6.95 -7.11 22.43
CA VAL A 488 6.14 -8.22 21.95
C VAL A 488 6.98 -9.49 21.91
N ARG A 489 6.38 -10.63 22.29
CA ARG A 489 7.01 -11.94 22.07
C ARG A 489 6.49 -12.47 20.74
N LEU A 490 7.39 -12.89 19.84
CA LEU A 490 6.95 -13.48 18.58
C LEU A 490 6.26 -14.83 18.86
N PRO A 491 5.02 -15.04 18.36
CA PRO A 491 4.34 -16.31 18.52
C PRO A 491 5.11 -17.48 17.88
N PRO A 492 4.92 -18.71 18.34
CA PRO A 492 5.48 -19.90 17.70
C PRO A 492 5.12 -19.97 16.21
N GLY A 493 6.02 -20.51 15.39
CA GLY A 493 5.82 -20.62 13.94
C GLY A 493 6.07 -19.34 13.15
N THR A 494 6.33 -18.20 13.81
CA THR A 494 6.68 -16.94 13.14
C THR A 494 8.06 -16.97 12.49
N LEU A 495 9.00 -17.72 13.08
CA LEU A 495 10.35 -17.92 12.55
C LEU A 495 10.56 -19.42 12.27
N ALA A 496 11.05 -19.74 11.07
CA ALA A 496 11.42 -21.10 10.71
C ALA A 496 12.84 -21.41 11.24
N PRO A 497 13.13 -22.66 11.63
CA PRO A 497 14.49 -23.08 12.01
C PRO A 497 15.52 -22.85 10.90
N GLY A 498 16.75 -22.50 11.28
CA GLY A 498 17.86 -22.22 10.36
C GLY A 498 17.60 -21.08 9.35
N GLY A 499 16.62 -20.22 9.60
CA GLY A 499 16.27 -19.11 8.71
C GLY A 499 17.09 -17.86 8.99
N ILE A 500 17.32 -17.06 7.96
CA ILE A 500 17.97 -15.75 8.05
C ILE A 500 16.90 -14.67 7.94
N TYR A 501 16.86 -13.78 8.92
CA TYR A 501 15.81 -12.77 9.06
C TYR A 501 16.37 -11.39 9.39
N TYR A 502 15.61 -10.34 9.09
CA TYR A 502 15.75 -9.05 9.78
C TYR A 502 14.36 -8.51 10.14
N LEU A 503 14.31 -7.61 11.12
CA LEU A 503 13.10 -6.95 11.57
C LEU A 503 13.07 -5.49 11.14
N ARG A 504 11.87 -5.02 10.86
CA ARG A 504 11.55 -3.60 10.72
C ARG A 504 10.44 -3.24 11.69
N VAL A 505 10.77 -2.46 12.71
CA VAL A 505 9.81 -1.94 13.68
C VAL A 505 9.42 -0.54 13.26
N SER A 506 8.13 -0.33 13.06
CA SER A 506 7.57 0.87 12.46
C SER A 506 6.72 1.58 13.47
N ALA A 507 7.05 2.82 13.82
CA ALA A 507 6.13 3.71 14.54
C ALA A 507 5.11 4.26 13.54
N VAL A 508 3.82 4.13 13.85
CA VAL A 508 2.72 4.60 12.99
C VAL A 508 1.93 5.66 13.74
N GLU A 509 1.97 6.89 13.25
CA GLU A 509 1.10 7.98 13.71
C GLU A 509 -0.07 8.11 12.73
N ALA A 510 -1.27 7.74 13.19
CA ALA A 510 -2.50 7.87 12.41
C ALA A 510 -3.65 8.15 13.40
N PRO A 511 -4.03 9.43 13.61
CA PRO A 511 -4.98 9.81 14.66
C PRO A 511 -6.35 9.13 14.59
N TYR A 512 -6.76 8.68 13.40
CA TYR A 512 -8.05 8.04 13.14
C TYR A 512 -7.94 6.53 12.92
N TYR A 513 -6.80 5.92 13.27
CA TYR A 513 -6.59 4.49 13.11
C TYR A 513 -7.02 3.71 14.35
N GLU A 514 -8.14 3.01 14.24
CA GLU A 514 -8.66 2.10 15.27
C GLU A 514 -8.06 0.70 15.12
N MET A 515 -6.76 0.58 15.37
CA MET A 515 -6.00 -0.67 15.14
C MET A 515 -6.63 -1.91 15.78
N GLU A 516 -7.13 -1.77 17.01
CA GLU A 516 -7.64 -2.91 17.77
C GLU A 516 -8.90 -3.54 17.18
N ARG A 517 -9.68 -2.78 16.40
CA ARG A 517 -10.94 -3.23 15.76
C ARG A 517 -10.81 -3.40 14.25
N PHE A 518 -10.02 -2.53 13.59
CA PHE A 518 -9.85 -2.49 12.13
C PHE A 518 -8.36 -2.48 11.75
N PRO A 519 -7.58 -3.53 12.10
CA PRO A 519 -6.12 -3.52 12.03
C PRO A 519 -5.53 -3.30 10.64
N PHE A 520 -6.29 -3.47 9.56
CA PHE A 520 -5.80 -3.35 8.18
C PHE A 520 -6.27 -2.10 7.44
N SER A 521 -6.80 -1.09 8.15
CA SER A 521 -7.36 0.15 7.57
C SER A 521 -6.44 1.38 7.60
N THR A 522 -5.18 1.24 8.04
CA THR A 522 -4.31 2.40 8.34
C THR A 522 -4.07 3.34 7.17
N MET A 523 -3.88 2.81 5.96
CA MET A 523 -3.57 3.62 4.78
C MET A 523 -4.76 4.45 4.31
N ASP A 524 -5.96 3.93 4.54
CA ASP A 524 -7.18 4.64 4.19
C ASP A 524 -7.32 5.88 5.10
N ARG A 525 -6.87 5.81 6.36
CA ARG A 525 -7.06 6.90 7.31
C ARG A 525 -5.96 7.96 7.20
N LEU A 526 -6.28 9.07 6.54
CA LEU A 526 -5.45 10.27 6.54
C LEU A 526 -5.74 11.19 7.75
N PRO A 527 -4.73 11.85 8.32
CA PRO A 527 -3.33 11.72 7.94
C PRO A 527 -2.63 10.53 8.56
N GLN A 528 -1.57 10.11 7.89
CA GLN A 528 -0.74 9.01 8.33
C GLN A 528 0.73 9.38 8.19
N ALA A 529 1.50 9.13 9.24
CA ALA A 529 2.96 9.19 9.21
C ALA A 529 3.57 7.91 9.77
N ARG A 530 4.78 7.62 9.32
CA ARG A 530 5.52 6.43 9.73
C ARG A 530 7.01 6.69 9.81
N ALA A 531 7.68 6.01 10.74
CA ALA A 531 9.13 5.95 10.80
C ALA A 531 9.62 4.55 11.22
N ASP A 532 10.64 4.05 10.53
CA ASP A 532 11.17 2.70 10.70
C ASP A 532 12.50 2.67 11.47
N THR A 533 12.66 1.67 12.32
CA THR A 533 13.95 1.20 12.86
C THR A 533 14.18 -0.23 12.41
N LEU A 534 15.43 -0.57 12.08
CA LEU A 534 15.81 -1.88 11.54
C LEU A 534 16.68 -2.64 12.54
N SER A 535 16.56 -3.97 12.55
CA SER A 535 17.62 -4.84 13.06
C SER A 535 18.67 -5.10 11.98
N SER A 536 19.84 -5.60 12.38
CA SER A 536 20.71 -6.38 11.49
C SER A 536 20.09 -7.73 11.15
N PHE A 537 20.73 -8.48 10.25
CA PHE A 537 20.37 -9.88 10.07
C PHE A 537 20.55 -10.67 11.37
N PHE A 538 19.68 -11.63 11.61
CA PHE A 538 19.82 -12.62 12.66
C PHE A 538 19.39 -13.98 12.14
N THR A 539 19.91 -15.03 12.76
CA THR A 539 19.58 -16.42 12.41
C THR A 539 18.81 -17.10 13.53
N THR A 540 17.99 -18.09 13.16
CA THR A 540 17.35 -18.99 14.13
C THR A 540 18.16 -20.29 14.30
N PRO A 541 18.06 -20.94 15.47
CA PRO A 541 18.65 -22.25 15.73
C PRO A 541 18.17 -23.36 14.77
#